data_AF-A0A9R1BNP0-F1
#
_entry.id   AF-A0A9R1BNP0-F1
#
_cell.length_a   1.000
_cell.length_b   1.000
_cell.length_c   1.000
_cell.angle_alpha   90.00
_cell.angle_beta   90.00
_cell.angle_gamma   90.00
#
_symmetry.space_group_name_H-M   'P 1'
#
loop_
_entity.id
_entity.type
_entity.pdbx_description
1 polymer ?
#
loop_
_entity_poly.entity_id
_entity_poly.type
_entity_poly.pdbx_seq_one_letter_code
_entity_poly.pdbx_strand_id
1 'polypeptide(L)'
;MEQKINPLSFRLGTTQKHHSFWFVQPKNYSEEIQKEIDMIHIIIHIGFPNLLPIKGEIKELDKDLQKEINYANQRFNISIEKVKEPYRQPNILAEYIAFQLKIEFHSERQ
;
A
#
# COMPACT_ATOMS: atom_id res chain seq x y z
N MET A 1 -8.53 31.73 14.28
CA MET A 1 -8.38 30.27 14.08
C MET A 1 -7.00 30.04 13.48
N GLU A 2 -6.12 29.36 14.19
CA GLU A 2 -4.77 29.08 13.69
C GLU A 2 -4.78 27.86 12.76
N GLN A 3 -4.06 27.94 11.64
CA GLN A 3 -3.88 26.83 10.70
C GLN A 3 -2.47 26.28 10.83
N LYS A 4 -2.35 24.94 10.88
CA LYS A 4 -1.07 24.25 11.01
C LYS A 4 -0.65 23.66 9.67
N ILE A 5 0.60 23.89 9.30
CA ILE A 5 1.18 23.44 8.03
C ILE A 5 1.46 21.92 8.08
N ASN A 6 1.32 21.24 6.93
CA ASN A 6 1.68 19.82 6.80
C ASN A 6 3.19 19.62 7.10
N PRO A 7 3.54 18.83 8.13
CA PRO A 7 4.93 18.65 8.55
C PRO A 7 5.77 17.91 7.50
N LEU A 8 5.17 17.15 6.59
CA LEU A 8 5.91 16.44 5.54
C LEU A 8 6.49 17.44 4.54
N SER A 9 5.64 18.34 4.04
CA SER A 9 6.05 19.40 3.12
C SER A 9 7.09 20.34 3.75
N PHE A 10 6.96 20.60 5.05
CA PHE A 10 7.89 21.46 5.79
C PHE A 10 9.30 20.88 5.90
N ARG A 11 9.44 19.54 5.89
CA ARG A 11 10.73 18.84 6.11
C ARG A 11 11.39 18.34 4.82
N LEU A 12 10.74 18.50 3.66
CA LEU A 12 11.32 18.13 2.36
C LEU A 12 12.64 18.88 2.11
N GLY A 13 13.70 18.16 1.76
CA GLY A 13 15.03 18.73 1.47
C GLY A 13 15.99 18.82 2.66
N THR A 14 15.52 18.56 3.89
CA THR A 14 16.38 18.49 5.09
C THR A 14 16.34 17.10 5.72
N THR A 15 15.31 16.82 6.53
CA THR A 15 15.15 15.54 7.24
C THR A 15 14.30 14.55 6.45
N GLN A 16 13.43 15.02 5.55
CA GLN A 16 12.57 14.16 4.74
C GLN A 16 13.03 14.09 3.29
N LYS A 17 13.20 12.86 2.80
CA LYS A 17 13.54 12.56 1.41
C LYS A 17 12.29 12.59 0.52
N HIS A 18 12.47 12.90 -0.75
CA HIS A 18 11.42 12.74 -1.75
C HIS A 18 11.02 11.26 -1.88
N HIS A 19 9.72 11.01 -2.04
CA HIS A 19 9.17 9.65 -2.20
C HIS A 19 9.49 9.02 -3.56
N SER A 20 10.01 9.80 -4.50
CA SER A 20 10.44 9.35 -5.82
C SER A 20 11.74 10.07 -6.22
N PHE A 21 12.80 9.29 -6.38
CA PHE A 21 14.06 9.72 -7.00
C PHE A 21 14.30 8.80 -8.19
N TRP A 22 14.12 9.32 -9.39
CA TRP A 22 14.35 8.55 -10.61
C TRP A 22 15.44 9.21 -11.43
N PHE A 23 16.51 8.47 -11.69
CA PHE A 23 17.51 8.77 -12.71
C PHE A 23 17.99 7.45 -13.29
N VAL A 24 17.79 7.24 -14.60
CA VAL A 24 18.20 6.03 -15.32
C VAL A 24 18.95 6.42 -16.58
N GLN A 25 19.98 5.65 -16.92
CA GLN A 25 20.73 5.85 -18.16
C GLN A 25 19.86 5.45 -19.37
N PRO A 26 19.76 6.29 -20.42
CA PRO A 26 18.81 6.07 -21.52
C PRO A 26 18.96 4.74 -22.25
N LYS A 27 20.14 4.10 -22.18
CA LYS A 27 20.49 2.91 -22.96
C LYS A 27 19.82 1.61 -22.50
N ASN A 28 19.46 1.50 -21.21
CA ASN A 28 18.90 0.27 -20.63
C ASN A 28 17.45 0.42 -20.16
N TYR A 29 16.87 1.61 -20.33
CA TYR A 29 15.55 1.98 -19.79
C TYR A 29 14.42 1.10 -20.34
N SER A 30 14.46 0.74 -21.62
CA SER A 30 13.42 -0.04 -22.25
C SER A 30 13.41 -1.51 -21.82
N GLU A 31 14.57 -2.15 -21.69
CA GLU A 31 14.68 -3.58 -21.38
C GLU A 31 14.39 -3.91 -19.92
N GLU A 32 14.76 -3.04 -18.97
CA GLU A 32 14.40 -3.20 -17.55
C GLU A 32 12.90 -3.02 -17.32
N ILE A 33 12.27 -2.04 -17.99
CA ILE A 33 10.82 -1.85 -17.94
C ILE A 33 10.10 -3.05 -18.57
N GLN A 34 10.60 -3.60 -19.67
CA GLN A 34 9.94 -4.72 -20.37
C GLN A 34 9.90 -6.01 -19.55
N LYS A 35 10.94 -6.32 -18.76
CA LYS A 35 10.99 -7.53 -17.91
C LYS A 35 10.07 -7.46 -16.68
N GLU A 36 9.78 -6.26 -16.20
CA GLU A 36 8.83 -6.01 -15.11
C GLU A 36 7.36 -6.05 -15.60
N ILE A 37 7.14 -5.89 -16.91
CA ILE A 37 5.82 -5.88 -17.53
C ILE A 37 5.20 -7.30 -17.62
N ASP A 38 5.95 -8.39 -17.77
CA ASP A 38 5.34 -9.72 -17.98
C ASP A 38 4.73 -10.35 -16.71
N MET A 39 5.21 -9.97 -15.53
CA MET A 39 4.67 -10.40 -14.22
C MET A 39 4.68 -9.25 -13.21
N ILE A 40 3.50 -8.76 -12.89
CA ILE A 40 3.33 -7.68 -11.90
C ILE A 40 3.38 -8.30 -10.50
N HIS A 41 4.43 -7.94 -9.75
CA HIS A 41 4.57 -8.30 -8.34
C HIS A 41 3.84 -7.28 -7.46
N ILE A 42 2.82 -7.76 -6.74
CA ILE A 42 2.05 -6.94 -5.80
C ILE A 42 2.47 -7.35 -4.39
N ILE A 43 3.14 -6.46 -3.68
CA ILE A 43 3.55 -6.69 -2.28
C ILE A 43 2.63 -5.90 -1.35
N ILE A 44 1.76 -6.63 -0.64
CA ILE A 44 0.85 -6.05 0.33
C ILE A 44 1.52 -6.10 1.70
N HIS A 45 1.82 -4.92 2.25
CA HIS A 45 2.39 -4.79 3.59
C HIS A 45 1.26 -4.74 4.62
N ILE A 46 1.21 -5.74 5.51
CA ILE A 46 0.18 -5.84 6.54
C ILE A 46 0.78 -5.52 7.91
N GLY A 47 0.13 -4.59 8.62
CA GLY A 47 0.52 -4.22 9.96
C GLY A 47 0.13 -5.25 11.03
N PHE A 48 -1.07 -5.85 10.90
CA PHE A 48 -1.62 -6.76 11.91
C PHE A 48 -2.15 -8.05 11.29
N PRO A 49 -1.71 -9.23 11.78
CA PRO A 49 -2.13 -10.52 11.22
C PRO A 49 -3.61 -10.83 11.47
N ASN A 50 -4.26 -10.17 12.45
CA ASN A 50 -5.68 -10.37 12.73
C ASN A 50 -6.59 -9.73 11.66
N LEU A 51 -6.03 -8.88 10.80
CA LEU A 51 -6.70 -8.26 9.66
C LEU A 51 -6.38 -9.00 8.35
N LEU A 52 -5.83 -10.22 8.42
CA LEU A 52 -5.53 -11.00 7.23
C LEU A 52 -6.82 -11.32 6.47
N PRO A 53 -6.88 -11.02 5.17
CA PRO A 53 -8.02 -11.41 4.35
C PRO A 53 -8.14 -12.93 4.36
N ILE A 54 -9.36 -13.43 4.55
CA ILE A 54 -9.66 -14.86 4.43
C ILE A 54 -9.29 -15.28 3.00
N LYS A 55 -8.83 -16.52 2.77
CA LYS A 55 -8.46 -17.06 1.44
C LYS A 55 -9.49 -16.76 0.32
N GLY A 56 -10.76 -16.49 0.66
CA GLY A 56 -11.81 -16.07 -0.28
C GLY A 56 -11.67 -14.63 -0.77
N GLU A 57 -11.30 -13.68 0.10
CA GLU A 57 -11.14 -12.25 -0.24
C GLU A 57 -9.97 -12.03 -1.21
N ILE A 58 -8.91 -12.85 -1.11
CA ILE A 58 -7.78 -12.78 -2.05
C ILE A 58 -8.21 -13.18 -3.47
N LYS A 59 -9.15 -14.13 -3.61
CA LYS A 59 -9.69 -14.51 -4.93
C LYS A 59 -10.58 -13.42 -5.53
N GLU A 60 -11.30 -12.69 -4.68
CA GLU A 60 -12.10 -11.55 -5.11
C GLU A 60 -11.20 -10.39 -5.55
N LEU A 61 -10.15 -10.10 -4.78
CA LEU A 61 -9.14 -9.11 -5.13
C LEU A 61 -8.46 -9.42 -6.46
N ASP A 62 -8.06 -10.69 -6.69
CA ASP A 62 -7.48 -11.11 -7.98
C ASP A 62 -8.45 -10.87 -9.14
N LYS A 63 -9.75 -11.20 -8.95
CA LYS A 63 -10.79 -10.96 -9.95
C LYS A 63 -11.02 -9.47 -10.22
N ASP A 64 -10.96 -8.62 -9.20
CA ASP A 64 -11.16 -7.19 -9.34
C ASP A 64 -9.95 -6.50 -9.99
N LEU A 65 -8.73 -6.90 -9.63
CA LEU A 65 -7.51 -6.45 -10.29
C LEU A 65 -7.50 -6.84 -11.79
N GLN A 66 -7.93 -8.04 -12.13
CA GLN A 66 -8.07 -8.48 -13.53
C GLN A 66 -9.11 -7.68 -14.32
N LYS A 67 -10.19 -7.20 -13.67
CA LYS A 67 -11.19 -6.35 -14.32
C LYS A 67 -10.68 -4.93 -14.57
N GLU A 68 -9.99 -4.35 -13.58
CA GLU A 68 -9.46 -2.98 -13.70
C GLU A 68 -8.29 -2.92 -14.67
N ILE A 69 -7.42 -3.94 -14.67
CA ILE A 69 -6.25 -4.02 -15.54
C ILE A 69 -6.61 -4.90 -16.74
N ASN A 70 -7.35 -4.34 -17.69
CA ASN A 70 -7.73 -5.00 -18.94
C ASN A 70 -6.55 -5.07 -19.94
N TYR A 71 -5.34 -5.41 -19.46
CA TYR A 71 -4.13 -5.54 -20.26
C TYR A 71 -3.75 -7.03 -20.31
N ALA A 72 -4.10 -7.66 -21.45
CA ALA A 72 -3.80 -9.02 -21.88
C ALA A 72 -2.96 -9.90 -20.92
N ASN A 73 -3.61 -10.88 -20.27
CA ASN A 73 -3.01 -12.10 -19.70
C ASN A 73 -1.82 -11.94 -18.72
N GLN A 74 -1.57 -10.74 -18.16
CA GLN A 74 -0.55 -10.55 -17.14
C GLN A 74 -0.87 -11.37 -15.90
N ARG A 75 0.14 -12.11 -15.41
CA ARG A 75 0.01 -12.90 -14.18
C ARG A 75 0.45 -12.04 -13.01
N PHE A 76 -0.46 -11.82 -12.06
CA PHE A 76 -0.17 -11.14 -10.80
C PHE A 76 0.42 -12.14 -9.79
N ASN A 77 1.55 -11.78 -9.20
CA ASN A 77 2.07 -12.51 -8.05
C ASN A 77 1.84 -11.66 -6.79
N ILE A 78 0.87 -12.06 -5.97
CA ILE A 78 0.51 -11.34 -4.75
C ILE A 78 1.27 -11.94 -3.56
N SER A 79 2.16 -11.15 -2.97
CA SER A 79 2.91 -11.49 -1.76
C SER A 79 2.42 -10.65 -0.60
N ILE A 80 2.21 -11.28 0.56
CA ILE A 80 1.79 -10.60 1.79
C ILE A 80 2.97 -10.57 2.75
N GLU A 81 3.45 -9.37 3.07
CA GLU A 81 4.58 -9.17 3.97
C GLU A 81 4.15 -8.51 5.27
N LYS A 82 4.66 -9.03 6.40
CA LYS A 82 4.38 -8.45 7.71
C LYS A 82 5.32 -7.29 8.00
N VAL A 83 4.74 -6.14 8.34
CA VAL A 83 5.51 -5.00 8.84
C VAL A 83 6.10 -5.33 10.22
N LYS A 84 7.41 -5.13 10.38
CA LYS A 84 8.12 -5.42 11.65
C LYS A 84 7.61 -4.58 12.82
N GLU A 85 7.34 -3.30 12.59
CA GLU A 85 6.93 -2.33 13.64
C GLU A 85 5.72 -1.50 13.18
N PRO A 86 4.51 -2.10 13.13
CA PRO A 86 3.32 -1.47 12.54
C PRO A 86 2.89 -0.19 13.27
N TYR A 87 3.01 -0.18 14.60
CA TYR A 87 2.64 0.98 15.43
C TYR A 87 3.56 2.19 15.25
N ARG A 88 4.76 2.03 14.66
CA ARG A 88 5.66 3.15 14.35
C ARG A 88 5.28 3.86 13.06
N GLN A 89 4.42 3.26 12.23
CA GLN A 89 3.94 3.86 10.99
C GLN A 89 2.64 4.60 11.25
N PRO A 90 2.60 5.95 11.11
CA PRO A 90 1.42 6.74 11.47
C PRO A 90 0.15 6.33 10.71
N ASN A 91 0.28 5.97 9.44
CA ASN A 91 -0.87 5.56 8.61
C ASN A 91 -1.51 4.27 9.12
N ILE A 92 -0.70 3.24 9.40
CA ILE A 92 -1.17 1.96 9.94
C ILE A 92 -1.81 2.16 11.33
N LEU A 93 -1.18 2.99 12.17
CA LEU A 93 -1.72 3.31 13.50
C LEU A 93 -3.06 4.04 13.39
N ALA A 94 -3.18 5.02 12.51
CA ALA A 94 -4.41 5.78 12.30
C ALA A 94 -5.56 4.89 11.81
N GLU A 95 -5.31 4.03 10.83
CA GLU A 95 -6.31 3.07 10.34
C GLU A 95 -6.73 2.09 11.43
N TYR A 96 -5.78 1.59 12.22
CA TYR A 96 -6.11 0.69 13.33
C TYR A 96 -7.00 1.37 14.38
N ILE A 97 -6.69 2.61 14.78
CA ILE A 97 -7.53 3.38 15.71
C ILE A 97 -8.93 3.61 15.12
N ALA A 98 -9.02 4.00 13.85
CA ALA A 98 -10.29 4.18 13.16
C ALA A 98 -11.11 2.88 13.12
N PHE A 99 -10.45 1.75 12.89
CA PHE A 99 -11.06 0.42 12.91
C PHE A 99 -11.61 0.06 14.31
N GLN A 100 -10.85 0.31 15.37
CA GLN A 100 -11.30 0.08 16.75
C GLN A 100 -12.53 0.94 17.09
N LEU A 101 -12.49 2.23 16.76
CA LEU A 101 -13.63 3.14 16.97
C LEU A 101 -14.87 2.66 16.22
N LYS A 102 -14.72 2.19 14.97
CA LYS A 102 -15.84 1.65 14.19
C LYS A 102 -16.51 0.45 14.85
N ILE A 103 -15.73 -0.44 15.47
CA ILE A 103 -16.26 -1.60 16.20
C ILE A 103 -17.03 -1.15 17.43
N GLU A 104 -16.47 -0.21 18.19
CA GLU A 104 -17.08 0.32 19.41
C GLU A 104 -18.46 0.96 19.14
N PHE A 105 -18.56 1.81 18.11
CA PHE A 105 -19.85 2.40 17.68
C PHE A 105 -20.88 1.37 17.20
N HIS A 106 -20.45 0.20 16.71
CA HIS A 106 -21.38 -0.88 16.36
C HIS A 106 -21.90 -1.63 17.59
N SER A 107 -21.12 -1.72 18.66
CA SER A 107 -21.53 -2.37 19.91
C SER A 107 -22.51 -1.54 20.74
N GLU A 108 -22.48 -0.20 20.64
CA GLU A 108 -23.42 0.69 21.37
C GLU A 108 -24.81 0.79 20.73
N ARG A 109 -24.98 0.29 19.49
CA ARG A 109 -26.27 0.30 18.77
C ARG A 109 -27.03 -1.03 18.86
N GLN A 110 -26.56 -1.98 19.66
CA GLN A 110 -27.26 -3.23 20.00
C GLN A 110 -27.66 -3.23 21.46
#